data_AF-A0A6A0IFC6-F1
#
_entry.id   AF-A0A6A0IFC6-F1
#
_cell.length_a   1.000
_cell.length_b   1.000
_cell.length_c   1.000
_cell.angle_alpha   90.00
_cell.angle_beta   90.00
_cell.angle_gamma   90.00
#
_symmetry.space_group_name_H-M   'P 1'
#
loop_
_entity.id
_entity.type
_entity.pdbx_description
1 polymer ?
#
loop_
_entity_poly.entity_id
_entity_poly.type
_entity_poly.pdbx_seq_one_letter_code
_entity_poly.pdbx_strand_id
1 'polypeptide(L)'
;MNADLAVPGPSPELSPQEVVLRFLESVGRPSEARLYLDLFRARPREQFAAISVDAHVMADAADAVVQDLRFLAALGLLPTVVLGIFQPADAGRHARLLARHLRLEGIPVVELSASRRRLPSRVTACAAAGSLPLVVFAPREEEPASARLDRLGSLLEELQARKLLFLHRPGGLRQGGELVPIVNLATDVPSLLGSRELSRKEALVVEHARRLCEGMAPLPFTVAVTSPLNLLRELFTVKGAGTLLRRGARVVRHEGWEGVDLPRLRDLLASSFGRPPAEGFFARTPDRVYLEDGYRGCAVLAASPFGAYLTKFAVSPEAQGEGIARDLWEAVAAENPAVLWRARRANPVREWYARICDGLVREAEWTVYWKGLPHEAIPAAVDFAVGQPVDIPRDED
;
A
#
# COMPACT_ATOMS: atom_id res chain seq x y z
N MET A 1 -61.80 4.29 -0.20
CA MET A 1 -60.71 5.02 -0.88
C MET A 1 -59.43 4.29 -0.53
N ASN A 2 -59.11 3.21 -1.26
CA ASN A 2 -57.91 2.41 -1.02
C ASN A 2 -56.75 3.11 -1.73
N ALA A 3 -55.76 3.54 -0.97
CA ALA A 3 -54.51 4.05 -1.50
C ALA A 3 -53.67 2.85 -1.96
N ASP A 4 -53.40 2.79 -3.27
CA ASP A 4 -52.44 1.88 -3.87
C ASP A 4 -51.05 2.14 -3.28
N LEU A 5 -50.59 1.23 -2.43
CA LEU A 5 -49.19 1.10 -2.07
C LEU A 5 -48.47 0.48 -3.28
N ALA A 6 -47.86 1.32 -4.11
CA ALA A 6 -47.00 0.87 -5.18
C ALA A 6 -45.87 0.00 -4.60
N VAL A 7 -45.87 -1.27 -4.99
CA VAL A 7 -44.77 -2.20 -4.72
C VAL A 7 -43.53 -1.64 -5.44
N PRO A 8 -42.40 -1.41 -4.75
CA PRO A 8 -41.18 -0.97 -5.43
C PRO A 8 -40.79 -2.06 -6.44
N GLY A 9 -40.59 -1.66 -7.69
CA GLY A 9 -40.13 -2.57 -8.75
C GLY A 9 -38.82 -3.27 -8.35
N PRO A 10 -38.51 -4.43 -8.96
CA PRO A 10 -37.33 -5.20 -8.63
C PRO A 10 -36.08 -4.32 -8.73
N SER A 11 -35.30 -4.26 -7.64
CA SER A 11 -33.98 -3.62 -7.64
C SER A 11 -33.16 -4.14 -8.81
N PRO A 12 -32.44 -3.28 -9.57
CA PRO A 12 -31.64 -3.74 -10.70
C PRO A 12 -30.67 -4.83 -10.24
N GLU A 13 -30.63 -5.96 -10.95
CA GLU A 13 -29.68 -7.03 -10.68
C GLU A 13 -28.27 -6.46 -10.81
N LEU A 14 -27.52 -6.48 -9.70
CA LEU A 14 -26.16 -5.99 -9.66
C LEU A 14 -25.28 -6.90 -10.52
N SER A 15 -24.46 -6.30 -11.37
CA SER A 15 -23.43 -7.05 -12.09
C SER A 15 -22.46 -7.71 -11.10
N PRO A 16 -21.80 -8.82 -11.46
CA PRO A 16 -20.79 -9.45 -10.61
C PRO A 16 -19.70 -8.49 -10.13
N GLN A 17 -19.33 -7.50 -10.96
CA GLN A 17 -18.37 -6.45 -10.61
C GLN A 17 -18.88 -5.55 -9.49
N GLU A 18 -20.13 -5.12 -9.55
CA GLU A 18 -20.74 -4.26 -8.53
C GLU A 18 -20.91 -5.01 -7.20
N VAL A 19 -21.20 -6.32 -7.24
CA VAL A 19 -21.25 -7.15 -6.04
C VAL A 19 -19.87 -7.22 -5.38
N VAL A 20 -18.82 -7.48 -6.15
CA VAL A 20 -17.44 -7.53 -5.63
C VAL A 20 -17.01 -6.16 -5.10
N LEU A 21 -17.31 -5.08 -5.82
CA LEU A 21 -17.02 -3.73 -5.35
C LEU A 21 -17.73 -3.41 -4.04
N ARG A 22 -19.03 -3.71 -3.91
CA ARG A 22 -19.76 -3.52 -2.65
C ARG A 22 -19.16 -4.35 -1.51
N PHE A 23 -18.71 -5.57 -1.80
CA PHE A 23 -17.98 -6.38 -0.82
C PHE A 23 -16.69 -5.68 -0.39
N LEU A 24 -15.86 -5.22 -1.33
CA LEU A 24 -14.62 -4.49 -0.99
C LEU A 24 -14.89 -3.19 -0.21
N GLU A 25 -15.93 -2.45 -0.59
CA GLU A 25 -16.38 -1.23 0.10
C GLU A 25 -16.87 -1.53 1.54
N SER A 26 -17.34 -2.75 1.81
CA SER A 26 -17.73 -3.18 3.16
C SER A 26 -16.55 -3.55 4.06
N VAL A 27 -15.41 -3.91 3.47
CA VAL A 27 -14.22 -4.37 4.21
C VAL A 27 -13.21 -3.25 4.48
N GLY A 28 -13.27 -2.17 3.71
CA GLY A 28 -12.46 -0.96 3.87
C GLY A 28 -13.30 0.32 3.86
N ARG A 29 -12.68 1.45 3.52
CA ARG A 29 -13.45 2.66 3.20
C ARG A 29 -13.93 2.56 1.74
N PRO A 30 -15.18 2.92 1.41
CA PRO A 30 -15.68 2.77 0.04
C PRO A 30 -14.84 3.47 -1.04
N SER A 31 -14.24 4.62 -0.69
CA SER A 31 -13.34 5.35 -1.57
C SER A 31 -12.02 4.62 -1.89
N GLU A 32 -11.55 3.74 -1.01
CA GLU A 32 -10.29 3.01 -1.18
C GLU A 32 -10.42 1.93 -2.26
N ALA A 33 -11.50 1.14 -2.21
CA ALA A 33 -11.70 0.03 -3.14
C ALA A 33 -11.74 0.49 -4.61
N ARG A 34 -12.46 1.58 -4.88
CA ARG A 34 -12.54 2.17 -6.23
C ARG A 34 -11.20 2.76 -6.67
N LEU A 35 -10.55 3.53 -5.79
CA LEU A 35 -9.23 4.10 -6.06
C LEU A 35 -8.23 3.02 -6.47
N TYR A 36 -8.09 1.96 -5.68
CA TYR A 36 -7.13 0.88 -5.98
C TYR A 36 -7.52 0.13 -7.25
N LEU A 37 -8.81 -0.11 -7.50
CA LEU A 37 -9.24 -0.73 -8.75
C LEU A 37 -8.85 0.10 -9.97
N ASP A 38 -9.05 1.42 -9.93
CA ASP A 38 -8.69 2.32 -11.03
C ASP A 38 -7.17 2.35 -11.24
N LEU A 39 -6.39 2.41 -10.15
CA LEU A 39 -4.93 2.32 -10.20
C LEU A 39 -4.44 1.01 -10.83
N PHE A 40 -5.08 -0.12 -10.50
CA PHE A 40 -4.72 -1.42 -11.05
C PHE A 40 -5.15 -1.58 -12.52
N ARG A 41 -6.24 -0.93 -12.93
CA ARG A 41 -6.73 -0.95 -14.33
C ARG A 41 -6.00 0.05 -15.23
N ALA A 42 -5.35 1.06 -14.68
CA ALA A 42 -4.56 2.04 -15.43
C ALA A 42 -3.27 1.45 -16.05
N ARG A 43 -3.01 0.15 -15.87
CA ARG A 43 -1.80 -0.55 -16.32
C ARG A 43 -2.17 -1.85 -17.05
N PRO A 44 -1.25 -2.40 -17.87
CA PRO A 44 -1.37 -3.75 -18.40
C PRO A 44 -1.58 -4.78 -17.29
N ARG A 45 -2.40 -5.80 -17.56
CA ARG A 45 -2.86 -6.77 -16.55
C ARG A 45 -1.72 -7.56 -15.91
N GLU A 46 -0.67 -7.85 -16.67
CA GLU A 46 0.52 -8.56 -16.21
C GLU A 46 1.38 -7.74 -15.23
N GLN A 47 1.24 -6.41 -15.23
CA GLN A 47 1.96 -5.50 -14.32
C GLN A 47 1.28 -5.39 -12.95
N PHE A 48 0.01 -5.82 -12.83
CA PHE A 48 -0.80 -5.67 -11.62
C PHE A 48 -0.12 -6.28 -10.39
N ALA A 49 0.02 -7.61 -10.38
CA ALA A 49 0.57 -8.33 -9.23
C ALA A 49 0.99 -9.75 -9.61
N ALA A 50 1.93 -10.29 -8.85
CA ALA A 50 2.16 -11.72 -8.75
C ALA A 50 1.74 -12.24 -7.38
N ILE A 51 1.12 -13.43 -7.34
CA ILE A 51 0.65 -14.07 -6.11
C ILE A 51 1.33 -15.43 -6.00
N SER A 52 2.32 -15.53 -5.12
CA SER A 52 2.99 -16.77 -4.76
C SER A 52 2.17 -17.51 -3.71
N VAL A 53 1.64 -18.68 -4.07
CA VAL A 53 0.78 -19.48 -3.19
C VAL A 53 1.59 -20.61 -2.55
N ASP A 54 1.68 -20.60 -1.23
CA ASP A 54 2.37 -21.66 -0.48
C ASP A 54 1.68 -23.02 -0.62
N ALA A 55 2.45 -24.10 -0.61
CA ALA A 55 1.91 -25.45 -0.75
C ALA A 55 0.91 -25.82 0.36
N HIS A 56 1.09 -25.34 1.59
CA HIS A 56 0.14 -25.58 2.69
C HIS A 56 -1.16 -24.80 2.49
N VAL A 57 -1.09 -23.61 1.88
CA VAL A 57 -2.31 -22.87 1.50
C VAL A 57 -3.08 -23.65 0.44
N MET A 58 -2.41 -24.24 -0.54
CA MET A 58 -3.07 -25.10 -1.53
C MET A 58 -3.60 -26.42 -0.94
N ALA A 59 -3.01 -26.93 0.13
CA ALA A 59 -3.50 -28.14 0.80
C ALA A 59 -4.74 -27.85 1.67
N ASP A 60 -4.73 -26.74 2.41
CA ASP A 60 -5.70 -26.48 3.47
C ASP A 60 -6.79 -25.46 3.10
N ALA A 61 -6.51 -24.60 2.12
CA ALA A 61 -7.32 -23.40 1.82
C ALA A 61 -7.39 -23.07 0.32
N ALA A 62 -7.32 -24.09 -0.55
CA ALA A 62 -7.40 -23.90 -2.00
C ALA A 62 -8.69 -23.18 -2.43
N ASP A 63 -9.81 -23.48 -1.80
CA ASP A 63 -11.10 -22.87 -2.14
C ASP A 63 -11.12 -21.37 -1.88
N ALA A 64 -10.44 -20.91 -0.82
CA ALA A 64 -10.27 -19.48 -0.56
C ALA A 64 -9.46 -18.80 -1.67
N VAL A 65 -8.37 -19.44 -2.13
CA VAL A 65 -7.56 -18.93 -3.24
C VAL A 65 -8.37 -18.87 -4.54
N VAL A 66 -9.16 -19.91 -4.85
CA VAL A 66 -10.06 -19.94 -6.02
C VAL A 66 -11.04 -18.78 -5.94
N GLN A 67 -11.65 -18.55 -4.77
CA GLN A 67 -12.60 -17.47 -4.54
C GLN A 67 -11.97 -16.09 -4.75
N ASP A 68 -10.78 -15.86 -4.19
CA ASP A 68 -10.06 -14.59 -4.37
C ASP A 68 -9.70 -14.33 -5.83
N LEU A 69 -9.20 -15.35 -6.53
CA LEU A 69 -8.85 -15.24 -7.95
C LEU A 69 -10.10 -15.03 -8.82
N ARG A 70 -11.24 -15.61 -8.45
CA ARG A 70 -12.54 -15.34 -9.09
C ARG A 70 -12.95 -13.89 -8.90
N PHE A 71 -12.81 -13.35 -7.70
CA PHE A 71 -13.12 -11.94 -7.43
C PHE A 71 -12.19 -11.00 -8.21
N LEU A 72 -10.89 -11.27 -8.25
CA LEU A 72 -9.94 -10.49 -9.06
C LEU A 72 -10.29 -10.57 -10.55
N ALA A 73 -10.59 -11.76 -11.08
CA ALA A 73 -10.98 -11.95 -12.47
C ALA A 73 -12.28 -11.21 -12.82
N ALA A 74 -13.28 -11.22 -11.92
CA ALA A 74 -14.51 -10.46 -12.10
C ALA A 74 -14.22 -8.96 -12.23
N LEU A 75 -13.26 -8.44 -11.46
CA LEU A 75 -12.77 -7.06 -11.53
C LEU A 75 -11.86 -6.78 -12.74
N GLY A 76 -11.58 -7.77 -13.59
CA GLY A 76 -10.70 -7.66 -14.75
C GLY A 76 -9.21 -7.67 -14.41
N LEU A 77 -8.85 -8.10 -13.20
CA LEU A 77 -7.49 -8.19 -12.70
C LEU A 77 -7.02 -9.65 -12.80
N LEU A 78 -5.93 -9.87 -13.54
CA LEU A 78 -5.39 -11.22 -13.81
C LEU A 78 -3.95 -11.30 -13.30
N PRO A 79 -3.75 -11.58 -12.00
CA PRO A 79 -2.41 -11.67 -11.44
C PRO A 79 -1.67 -12.89 -11.99
N THR A 80 -0.34 -12.80 -12.02
CA THR A 80 0.51 -13.98 -12.27
C THR A 80 0.55 -14.83 -11.01
N VAL A 81 -0.08 -16.00 -11.04
CA VAL A 81 -0.12 -16.90 -9.88
C VAL A 81 1.06 -17.85 -9.96
N VAL A 82 1.83 -17.94 -8.88
CA VAL A 82 3.11 -18.64 -8.82
C VAL A 82 3.04 -19.77 -7.79
N LEU A 83 3.49 -20.96 -8.19
CA LEU A 83 3.49 -22.17 -7.35
C LEU A 83 4.88 -22.79 -7.32
N GLY A 84 5.28 -23.37 -6.18
CA GLY A 84 6.49 -24.17 -6.06
C GLY A 84 7.75 -23.43 -5.60
N ILE A 85 7.64 -22.19 -5.12
CA ILE A 85 8.80 -21.43 -4.63
C ILE A 85 9.48 -22.12 -3.43
N PHE A 86 8.70 -22.50 -2.41
CA PHE A 86 9.25 -23.12 -1.20
C PHE A 86 9.14 -24.65 -1.20
N GLN A 87 8.06 -25.21 -1.75
CA GLN A 87 7.87 -26.66 -1.92
C GLN A 87 7.56 -27.00 -3.39
N PRO A 88 8.59 -27.22 -4.23
CA PRO A 88 8.39 -27.48 -5.66
C PRO A 88 7.81 -28.86 -5.98
N ALA A 89 7.98 -29.85 -5.09
CA ALA A 89 7.60 -31.25 -5.32
C ALA A 89 6.12 -31.40 -5.74
N ASP A 90 5.23 -30.67 -5.07
CA ASP A 90 3.78 -30.74 -5.30
C ASP A 90 3.26 -29.66 -6.25
N ALA A 91 4.14 -28.78 -6.76
CA ALA A 91 3.73 -27.58 -7.49
C ALA A 91 2.87 -27.89 -8.72
N GLY A 92 3.25 -28.92 -9.49
CA GLY A 92 2.46 -29.35 -10.65
C GLY A 92 1.10 -29.95 -10.27
N ARG A 93 1.01 -30.69 -9.15
CA ARG A 93 -0.27 -31.21 -8.65
C ARG A 93 -1.20 -30.07 -8.24
N HIS A 94 -0.68 -29.12 -7.46
CA HIS A 94 -1.43 -27.95 -7.02
C HIS A 94 -1.86 -27.05 -8.18
N ALA A 95 -1.01 -26.88 -9.20
CA ALA A 95 -1.35 -26.12 -10.40
C ALA A 95 -2.53 -26.74 -11.15
N ARG A 96 -2.51 -28.06 -11.38
CA ARG A 96 -3.62 -28.77 -12.04
C ARG A 96 -4.91 -28.72 -11.23
N LEU A 97 -4.83 -28.86 -9.91
CA LEU A 97 -5.97 -28.73 -9.01
C LEU A 97 -6.60 -27.33 -9.12
N LEU A 98 -5.78 -26.29 -8.97
CA LEU A 98 -6.22 -24.90 -9.04
C LEU A 98 -6.81 -24.57 -10.42
N ALA A 99 -6.12 -24.96 -11.50
CA ALA A 99 -6.59 -24.75 -12.87
C ALA A 99 -7.94 -25.45 -13.13
N ARG A 100 -8.16 -26.65 -12.56
CA ARG A 100 -9.44 -27.35 -12.68
C ARG A 100 -10.56 -26.56 -12.01
N HIS A 101 -10.37 -26.11 -10.77
CA HIS A 101 -11.40 -25.36 -10.04
C HIS A 101 -11.69 -24.01 -10.72
N LEU A 102 -10.66 -23.27 -11.12
CA LEU A 102 -10.83 -21.99 -11.82
C LEU A 102 -11.60 -22.16 -13.15
N ARG A 103 -11.32 -23.23 -13.93
CA ARG A 103 -12.06 -23.50 -15.17
C ARG A 103 -13.52 -23.86 -14.93
N LEU A 104 -13.84 -24.55 -13.84
CA LEU A 104 -15.24 -24.82 -13.44
C LEU A 104 -15.98 -23.52 -13.11
N GLU A 105 -15.27 -22.53 -12.58
CA GLU A 105 -15.77 -21.16 -12.35
C GLU A 105 -15.77 -20.29 -13.62
N GLY A 106 -15.47 -20.87 -14.79
CA GLY A 106 -15.46 -20.15 -16.07
C GLY A 106 -14.26 -19.23 -16.28
N ILE A 107 -13.21 -19.33 -15.45
CA ILE A 107 -12.00 -18.52 -15.55
C ILE A 107 -11.00 -19.22 -16.48
N PRO A 108 -10.60 -18.60 -17.61
CA PRO A 108 -9.58 -19.16 -18.48
C PRO A 108 -8.21 -19.18 -17.79
N VAL A 109 -7.50 -20.30 -17.87
CA VAL A 109 -6.22 -20.50 -17.18
C VAL A 109 -5.21 -21.19 -18.08
N VAL A 110 -3.98 -20.66 -18.12
CA VAL A 110 -2.85 -21.25 -18.83
C VAL A 110 -1.75 -21.64 -17.85
N GLU A 111 -1.40 -22.92 -17.83
CA GLU A 111 -0.26 -23.42 -17.06
C GLU A 111 1.06 -23.18 -17.83
N LEU A 112 2.03 -22.58 -17.16
CA LEU A 112 3.32 -22.18 -17.71
C LEU A 112 4.44 -22.73 -16.82
N SER A 113 5.37 -23.49 -17.40
CA SER A 113 6.57 -23.88 -16.66
C SER A 113 7.49 -22.67 -16.44
N ALA A 114 7.99 -22.49 -15.22
CA ALA A 114 8.99 -21.48 -14.90
C ALA A 114 10.33 -21.71 -15.64
N SER A 115 10.56 -22.90 -16.20
CA SER A 115 11.73 -23.23 -17.03
C SER A 115 11.56 -22.91 -18.51
N ARG A 116 10.38 -22.45 -18.92
CA ARG A 116 10.06 -22.23 -20.33
C ARG A 116 10.83 -21.03 -20.87
N ARG A 117 11.35 -21.15 -22.11
CA ARG A 117 11.96 -20.01 -22.82
C ARG A 117 10.93 -18.90 -23.04
N ARG A 118 11.39 -17.64 -22.97
CA ARG A 118 10.57 -16.43 -23.16
C ARG A 118 9.34 -16.39 -22.24
N LEU A 119 9.50 -16.84 -20.99
CA LEU A 119 8.42 -16.89 -20.02
C LEU A 119 7.69 -15.53 -19.86
N PRO A 120 8.38 -14.37 -19.73
CA PRO A 120 7.70 -13.08 -19.59
C PRO A 120 6.74 -12.79 -20.74
N SER A 121 7.19 -12.93 -22.00
CA SER A 121 6.33 -12.71 -23.17
C SER A 121 5.12 -13.66 -23.22
N ARG A 122 5.25 -14.88 -22.70
CA ARG A 122 4.13 -15.83 -22.62
C ARG A 122 3.13 -15.47 -21.53
N VAL A 123 3.62 -14.96 -20.39
CA VAL A 123 2.77 -14.43 -19.32
C VAL A 123 2.00 -13.21 -19.82
N THR A 124 2.67 -12.26 -20.48
CA THR A 124 2.03 -11.09 -21.11
C THR A 124 0.96 -11.51 -22.11
N ALA A 125 1.27 -12.42 -23.04
CA ALA A 125 0.30 -12.90 -24.03
C ALA A 125 -0.91 -13.61 -23.38
N CYS A 126 -0.68 -14.37 -22.31
CA CYS A 126 -1.74 -15.03 -21.53
C CYS A 126 -2.68 -14.00 -20.89
N ALA A 127 -2.13 -13.01 -20.18
CA ALA A 127 -2.91 -11.98 -19.50
C ALA A 127 -3.67 -11.08 -20.50
N ALA A 128 -3.02 -10.72 -21.61
CA ALA A 128 -3.62 -9.95 -22.70
C ALA A 128 -4.81 -10.69 -23.37
N ALA A 129 -4.71 -12.02 -23.48
CA ALA A 129 -5.81 -12.87 -23.96
C ALA A 129 -6.93 -13.09 -22.92
N GLY A 130 -6.87 -12.44 -21.76
CA GLY A 130 -7.88 -12.58 -20.71
C GLY A 130 -7.79 -13.89 -19.92
N SER A 131 -6.65 -14.58 -19.98
CA SER A 131 -6.40 -15.81 -19.24
C SER A 131 -5.46 -15.58 -18.06
N LEU A 132 -5.72 -16.27 -16.95
CA LEU A 132 -4.87 -16.22 -15.76
C LEU A 132 -3.61 -17.08 -15.95
N PRO A 133 -2.40 -16.52 -15.84
CA PRO A 133 -1.16 -17.27 -15.94
C PRO A 133 -0.84 -18.00 -14.63
N LEU A 134 -0.75 -19.34 -14.68
CA LEU A 134 -0.25 -20.19 -13.60
C LEU A 134 1.21 -20.59 -13.88
N VAL A 135 2.16 -19.95 -13.19
CA VAL A 135 3.59 -20.22 -13.34
C VAL A 135 4.05 -21.25 -12.31
N VAL A 136 4.55 -22.38 -12.80
CA VAL A 136 4.93 -23.54 -11.98
C VAL A 136 6.46 -23.66 -11.91
N PHE A 137 7.02 -23.48 -10.71
CA PHE A 137 8.40 -23.80 -10.39
C PHE A 137 8.50 -25.28 -10.03
N ALA A 138 8.70 -26.13 -11.04
CA ALA A 138 8.90 -27.56 -10.86
C ALA A 138 10.25 -27.86 -10.17
N PRO A 139 10.39 -29.04 -9.53
CA PRO A 139 11.63 -29.45 -8.90
C PRO A 139 12.78 -29.46 -9.91
N ARG A 140 13.91 -28.92 -9.49
CA ARG A 140 15.20 -29.03 -10.16
C ARG A 140 16.22 -29.56 -9.15
N GLU A 141 17.10 -30.42 -9.63
CA GLU A 141 18.16 -31.00 -8.82
C GLU A 141 18.99 -29.89 -8.17
N GLU A 142 19.19 -29.99 -6.85
CA GLU A 142 19.98 -29.07 -6.04
C GLU A 142 19.59 -27.57 -6.09
N GLU A 143 18.41 -27.20 -6.61
CA GLU A 143 17.98 -25.80 -6.65
C GLU A 143 17.42 -25.37 -5.28
N PRO A 144 18.04 -24.41 -4.57
CA PRO A 144 17.50 -23.90 -3.32
C PRO A 144 16.32 -22.95 -3.56
N ALA A 145 15.53 -22.67 -2.51
CA ALA A 145 14.42 -21.72 -2.58
C ALA A 145 14.88 -20.30 -2.94
N SER A 146 16.07 -19.88 -2.51
CA SER A 146 16.67 -18.59 -2.87
C SER A 146 16.87 -18.45 -4.38
N ALA A 147 17.36 -19.49 -5.07
CA ALA A 147 17.53 -19.46 -6.52
C ALA A 147 16.19 -19.39 -7.26
N ARG A 148 15.15 -20.05 -6.75
CA ARG A 148 13.78 -19.93 -7.29
C ARG A 148 13.20 -18.54 -7.08
N LEU A 149 13.41 -17.95 -5.90
CA LEU A 149 13.03 -16.58 -5.60
C LEU A 149 13.75 -15.60 -6.53
N ASP A 150 15.07 -15.75 -6.75
CA ASP A 150 15.84 -14.89 -7.64
C ASP A 150 15.32 -14.97 -9.09
N ARG A 151 14.98 -16.17 -9.58
CA ARG A 151 14.32 -16.36 -10.89
C ARG A 151 12.92 -15.74 -10.95
N LEU A 152 12.15 -15.81 -9.86
CA LEU A 152 10.86 -15.11 -9.77
C LEU A 152 11.10 -13.60 -9.84
N GLY A 153 12.09 -13.07 -9.12
CA GLY A 153 12.46 -11.66 -9.17
C GLY A 153 12.74 -11.18 -10.59
N SER A 154 13.58 -11.89 -11.35
CA SER A 154 13.88 -11.56 -12.75
C SER A 154 12.63 -11.57 -13.63
N LEU A 155 11.73 -12.55 -13.45
CA LEU A 155 10.45 -12.59 -14.17
C LEU A 155 9.60 -11.35 -13.86
N LEU A 156 9.51 -10.95 -12.60
CA LEU A 156 8.70 -9.80 -12.19
C LEU A 156 9.28 -8.47 -12.67
N GLU A 157 10.61 -8.36 -12.69
CA GLU A 157 11.32 -7.21 -13.24
C GLU A 157 11.05 -7.06 -14.74
N GLU A 158 11.19 -8.14 -15.52
CA GLU A 158 10.88 -8.15 -16.96
C GLU A 158 9.40 -7.86 -17.25
N LEU A 159 8.50 -8.29 -16.38
CA LEU A 159 7.07 -7.99 -16.46
C LEU A 159 6.72 -6.58 -15.99
N GLN A 160 7.66 -5.85 -15.37
CA GLN A 160 7.41 -4.58 -14.68
C GLN A 160 6.25 -4.69 -13.66
N ALA A 161 6.19 -5.82 -12.95
CA ALA A 161 5.18 -6.04 -11.93
C ALA A 161 5.33 -5.03 -10.79
N ARG A 162 4.22 -4.66 -10.15
CA ARG A 162 4.19 -3.64 -9.08
C ARG A 162 4.12 -4.23 -7.67
N LYS A 163 3.60 -5.45 -7.56
CA LYS A 163 3.39 -6.11 -6.27
C LYS A 163 3.68 -7.60 -6.36
N LEU A 164 4.32 -8.15 -5.34
CA LEU A 164 4.43 -9.58 -5.10
C LEU A 164 3.78 -9.92 -3.76
N LEU A 165 2.78 -10.80 -3.77
CA LEU A 165 2.12 -11.28 -2.57
C LEU A 165 2.53 -12.73 -2.30
N PHE A 166 2.95 -13.01 -1.07
CA PHE A 166 3.12 -14.36 -0.56
C PHE A 166 1.89 -14.73 0.26
N LEU A 167 1.10 -15.68 -0.25
CA LEU A 167 0.01 -16.27 0.53
C LEU A 167 0.57 -17.30 1.49
N HIS A 168 0.46 -16.99 2.77
CA HIS A 168 0.98 -17.77 3.87
C HIS A 168 -0.08 -17.93 4.98
N ARG A 169 -0.25 -19.15 5.48
CA ARG A 169 -1.27 -19.50 6.48
C ARG A 169 -1.28 -18.62 7.76
N PRO A 170 -0.14 -18.26 8.38
CA PRO A 170 -0.10 -17.33 9.54
C PRO A 170 -0.59 -15.91 9.23
N GLY A 171 -0.59 -15.52 7.95
CA GLY A 171 -1.19 -14.27 7.49
C GLY A 171 -0.32 -13.02 7.60
N GLY A 172 0.95 -13.15 7.97
CA GLY A 172 1.90 -12.03 8.07
C GLY A 172 3.05 -12.38 9.02
N LEU A 173 4.01 -11.46 9.14
CA LEU A 173 5.14 -11.58 10.04
C LEU A 173 4.76 -11.11 11.44
N ARG A 174 5.29 -11.78 12.47
CA ARG A 174 5.01 -11.46 13.86
C ARG A 174 6.27 -11.16 14.64
N GLN A 175 6.13 -10.28 15.63
CA GLN A 175 7.15 -9.96 16.62
C GLN A 175 6.47 -9.78 17.97
N GLY A 176 6.95 -10.45 19.02
CA GLY A 176 6.29 -10.48 20.33
C GLY A 176 4.87 -11.05 20.28
N GLY A 177 4.57 -11.92 19.31
CA GLY A 177 3.23 -12.47 19.07
C GLY A 177 2.27 -11.55 18.32
N GLU A 178 2.61 -10.27 18.12
CA GLU A 178 1.80 -9.29 17.41
C GLU A 178 2.14 -9.23 15.92
N LEU A 179 1.15 -8.92 15.08
CA LEU A 179 1.37 -8.73 13.64
C LEU A 179 2.18 -7.45 13.41
N VAL A 180 3.24 -7.54 12.61
CA VAL A 180 3.99 -6.38 12.12
C VAL A 180 3.38 -5.92 10.80
N PRO A 181 2.61 -4.82 10.74
CA PRO A 181 1.86 -4.46 9.54
C PRO A 181 2.75 -3.93 8.41
N ILE A 182 3.86 -3.25 8.75
CA ILE A 182 4.78 -2.64 7.79
C ILE A 182 6.20 -2.90 8.27
N VAL A 183 7.07 -3.33 7.36
CA VAL A 183 8.51 -3.48 7.58
C VAL A 183 9.24 -2.59 6.57
N ASN A 184 10.03 -1.64 7.08
CA ASN A 184 10.98 -0.90 6.28
C ASN A 184 12.22 -1.78 6.05
N LEU A 185 12.38 -2.24 4.81
CA LEU A 185 13.45 -3.18 4.44
C LEU A 185 14.86 -2.61 4.62
N ALA A 186 15.01 -1.28 4.75
CA ALA A 186 16.29 -0.65 4.97
C ALA A 186 16.71 -0.62 6.46
N THR A 187 15.75 -0.51 7.38
CA THR A 187 16.02 -0.25 8.81
C THR A 187 15.64 -1.41 9.71
N ASP A 188 14.57 -2.14 9.39
CA ASP A 188 13.92 -3.05 10.35
C ASP A 188 14.45 -4.48 10.24
N VAL A 189 15.05 -4.84 9.10
CA VAL A 189 15.51 -6.20 8.79
C VAL A 189 16.49 -6.76 9.82
N PRO A 190 17.54 -6.03 10.28
CA PRO A 190 18.46 -6.55 11.29
C PRO A 190 17.76 -6.93 12.60
N SER A 191 16.83 -6.09 13.08
CA SER A 191 16.07 -6.35 14.30
C SER A 191 15.12 -7.54 14.11
N LEU A 192 14.41 -7.57 12.99
CA LEU A 192 13.42 -8.61 12.70
C LEU A 192 14.07 -9.99 12.57
N LEU A 193 15.19 -10.10 11.85
CA LEU A 193 15.96 -11.36 11.75
C LEU A 193 16.64 -11.72 13.09
N GLY A 194 17.10 -10.72 13.85
CA GLY A 194 17.74 -10.92 15.14
C GLY A 194 16.82 -11.46 16.23
N SER A 195 15.51 -11.21 16.13
CA SER A 195 14.50 -11.70 17.09
C SER A 195 14.40 -13.23 17.18
N ARG A 196 14.79 -13.93 16.09
CA ARG A 196 14.61 -15.38 15.91
C ARG A 196 13.16 -15.87 16.01
N GLU A 197 12.18 -14.98 15.85
CA GLU A 197 10.75 -15.33 15.83
C GLU A 197 10.27 -15.77 14.45
N LEU A 198 10.98 -15.39 13.38
CA LEU A 198 10.64 -15.77 12.01
C LEU A 198 10.97 -17.23 11.74
N SER A 199 10.08 -17.92 11.04
CA SER A 199 10.40 -19.20 10.42
C SER A 199 11.49 -19.04 9.35
N ARG A 200 12.19 -20.13 9.01
CA ARG A 200 13.19 -20.14 7.94
C ARG A 200 12.64 -19.60 6.61
N LYS A 201 11.36 -19.88 6.32
CA LYS A 201 10.69 -19.40 5.12
C LYS A 201 10.48 -17.88 5.16
N GLU A 202 9.99 -17.36 6.27
CA GLU A 202 9.76 -15.92 6.44
C GLU A 202 11.06 -15.13 6.38
N ALA A 203 12.14 -15.64 6.97
CA ALA A 203 13.47 -15.04 6.85
C ALA A 203 13.90 -14.94 5.37
N LEU A 204 13.74 -16.02 4.59
CA LEU A 204 14.03 -16.00 3.14
C LEU A 204 13.15 -15.02 2.37
N VAL A 205 11.86 -14.88 2.74
CA VAL A 205 10.96 -13.89 2.14
C VAL A 205 11.46 -12.48 2.42
N VAL A 206 11.83 -12.16 3.67
CA VAL A 206 12.34 -10.84 4.04
C VAL A 206 13.65 -10.51 3.32
N GLU A 207 14.60 -11.44 3.31
CA GLU A 207 15.90 -11.26 2.63
C GLU A 207 15.74 -11.07 1.12
N HIS A 208 14.86 -11.85 0.49
CA HIS A 208 14.60 -11.71 -0.94
C HIS A 208 13.78 -10.45 -1.25
N ALA A 209 12.78 -10.10 -0.44
CA ALA A 209 12.03 -8.86 -0.60
C ALA A 209 12.96 -7.65 -0.55
N ARG A 210 13.95 -7.64 0.36
CA ARG A 210 14.98 -6.60 0.41
C ARG A 210 15.72 -6.47 -0.91
N ARG A 211 16.30 -7.57 -1.42
CA ARG A 211 17.05 -7.59 -2.70
C ARG A 211 16.17 -7.17 -3.88
N LEU A 212 14.92 -7.63 -3.92
CA LEU A 212 14.00 -7.35 -5.02
C LEU A 212 13.54 -5.89 -5.04
N CYS A 213 13.13 -5.35 -3.89
CA CYS A 213 12.74 -3.95 -3.76
C CYS A 213 13.91 -2.98 -4.01
N GLU A 214 15.14 -3.38 -3.69
CA GLU A 214 16.36 -2.63 -4.04
C GLU A 214 16.62 -2.68 -5.55
N GLY A 215 16.52 -3.87 -6.17
CA GLY A 215 16.77 -4.06 -7.61
C GLY A 215 15.75 -3.38 -8.53
N MET A 216 14.48 -3.27 -8.09
CA MET A 216 13.41 -2.64 -8.88
C MET A 216 13.36 -1.10 -8.75
N ALA A 217 14.25 -0.50 -7.96
CA ALA A 217 14.33 0.96 -7.85
C ALA A 217 14.68 1.60 -9.22
N PRO A 218 14.14 2.79 -9.55
CA PRO A 218 13.35 3.69 -8.71
C PRO A 218 11.83 3.41 -8.74
N LEU A 219 11.36 2.38 -9.44
CA LEU A 219 9.93 2.12 -9.53
C LEU A 219 9.36 1.66 -8.17
N PRO A 220 8.17 2.13 -7.77
CA PRO A 220 7.50 1.58 -6.61
C PRO A 220 7.20 0.10 -6.84
N PHE A 221 7.80 -0.74 -6.02
CA PHE A 221 7.52 -2.17 -5.93
C PHE A 221 7.36 -2.54 -4.46
N THR A 222 6.34 -3.33 -4.17
CA THR A 222 6.05 -3.79 -2.80
C THR A 222 5.91 -5.29 -2.75
N VAL A 223 6.34 -5.87 -1.62
CA VAL A 223 6.11 -7.27 -1.31
C VAL A 223 5.16 -7.33 -0.12
N ALA A 224 4.17 -8.22 -0.14
CA ALA A 224 3.26 -8.41 0.98
C ALA A 224 3.22 -9.88 1.41
N VAL A 225 3.11 -10.14 2.70
CA VAL A 225 2.82 -11.47 3.24
C VAL A 225 1.44 -11.41 3.88
N THR A 226 0.50 -12.21 3.39
CA THR A 226 -0.88 -12.23 3.90
C THR A 226 -1.47 -13.64 3.83
N SER A 227 -2.65 -13.83 4.43
CA SER A 227 -3.38 -15.10 4.35
C SER A 227 -4.32 -15.07 3.14
N PRO A 228 -4.75 -16.22 2.61
CA PRO A 228 -5.76 -16.24 1.55
C PRO A 228 -7.02 -15.47 1.97
N LEU A 229 -7.52 -15.66 3.20
CA LEU A 229 -8.72 -14.96 3.70
C LEU A 229 -8.60 -13.43 3.76
N ASN A 230 -7.38 -12.89 3.70
CA ASN A 230 -7.08 -11.48 3.78
C ASN A 230 -6.55 -10.88 2.47
N LEU A 231 -6.41 -11.66 1.40
CA LEU A 231 -5.80 -11.24 0.15
C LEU A 231 -6.44 -9.97 -0.42
N LEU A 232 -7.77 -9.95 -0.54
CA LEU A 232 -8.47 -8.77 -1.06
C LEU A 232 -8.34 -7.55 -0.14
N ARG A 233 -8.34 -7.76 1.18
CA ARG A 233 -8.15 -6.68 2.16
C ARG A 233 -6.76 -6.07 2.02
N GLU A 234 -5.75 -6.91 1.84
CA GLU A 234 -4.37 -6.49 1.63
C GLU A 234 -4.15 -5.78 0.28
N LEU A 235 -4.98 -6.03 -0.73
CA LEU A 235 -4.89 -5.40 -2.04
C LEU A 235 -5.65 -4.07 -2.14
N PHE A 236 -6.81 -3.97 -1.48
CA PHE A 236 -7.78 -2.89 -1.72
C PHE A 236 -8.04 -1.99 -0.52
N THR A 237 -7.27 -2.13 0.58
CA THR A 237 -7.41 -1.26 1.76
C THR A 237 -6.09 -0.63 2.16
N VAL A 238 -6.16 0.58 2.68
CA VAL A 238 -5.00 1.35 3.16
C VAL A 238 -4.36 0.68 4.38
N LYS A 239 -5.16 0.10 5.27
CA LYS A 239 -4.62 -0.58 6.46
C LYS A 239 -3.94 -1.91 6.11
N GLY A 240 -4.38 -2.54 5.02
CA GLY A 240 -4.00 -3.91 4.70
C GLY A 240 -4.49 -4.92 5.74
N ALA A 241 -4.11 -6.18 5.54
CA ALA A 241 -4.44 -7.30 6.42
C ALA A 241 -3.33 -8.37 6.38
N GLY A 242 -2.09 -7.91 6.39
CA GLY A 242 -0.88 -8.71 6.44
C GLY A 242 0.32 -7.86 6.82
N THR A 243 1.49 -8.23 6.31
CA THR A 243 2.73 -7.47 6.46
C THR A 243 3.19 -6.95 5.12
N LEU A 244 3.25 -5.63 4.98
CA LEU A 244 3.83 -4.95 3.84
C LEU A 244 5.35 -4.80 4.03
N LEU A 245 6.11 -5.40 3.14
CA LEU A 245 7.56 -5.28 3.02
C LEU A 245 7.86 -4.28 1.89
N ARG A 246 8.54 -3.18 2.21
CA ARG A 246 8.83 -2.13 1.23
C ARG A 246 10.17 -1.48 1.49
N ARG A 247 10.69 -0.80 0.48
CA ARG A 247 11.79 0.14 0.65
C ARG A 247 11.29 1.33 1.47
N GLY A 248 12.04 1.74 2.50
CA GLY A 248 11.82 3.00 3.19
C GLY A 248 11.74 4.16 2.19
N ALA A 249 10.90 5.15 2.48
CA ALA A 249 10.76 6.32 1.62
C ALA A 249 12.08 7.10 1.63
N ARG A 250 12.56 7.47 0.45
CA ARG A 250 13.70 8.37 0.37
C ARG A 250 13.20 9.79 0.53
N VAL A 251 13.38 10.34 1.72
CA VAL A 251 13.02 11.72 2.04
C VAL A 251 14.20 12.63 1.73
N VAL A 252 13.97 13.64 0.89
CA VAL A 252 14.92 14.68 0.54
C VAL A 252 14.48 15.98 1.22
N ARG A 253 15.43 16.67 1.83
CA ARG A 253 15.21 17.95 2.50
C ARG A 253 15.63 19.10 1.58
N HIS A 254 14.79 20.12 1.49
CA HIS A 254 15.03 21.36 0.76
C HIS A 254 14.89 22.55 1.70
N GLU A 255 15.69 23.60 1.47
CA GLU A 255 15.52 24.92 2.08
C GLU A 255 14.57 25.74 1.21
N GLY A 256 13.45 26.20 1.75
CA GLY A 256 12.45 26.90 0.94
C GLY A 256 11.93 26.08 -0.24
N TRP A 257 11.74 26.75 -1.38
CA TRP A 257 11.28 26.13 -2.63
C TRP A 257 12.41 25.72 -3.58
N GLU A 258 13.68 25.95 -3.21
CA GLU A 258 14.81 25.67 -4.10
C GLU A 258 14.93 24.16 -4.37
N GLY A 259 14.97 23.79 -5.66
CA GLY A 259 15.01 22.39 -6.09
C GLY A 259 13.68 21.63 -5.96
N VAL A 260 12.59 22.30 -5.57
CA VAL A 260 11.24 21.70 -5.51
C VAL A 260 10.48 21.96 -6.80
N ASP A 261 9.94 20.92 -7.41
CA ASP A 261 9.00 20.99 -8.53
C ASP A 261 7.62 21.40 -8.00
N LEU A 262 7.34 22.71 -8.03
CA LEU A 262 6.11 23.28 -7.50
C LEU A 262 4.83 22.76 -8.19
N PRO A 263 4.80 22.57 -9.53
CA PRO A 263 3.69 21.88 -10.19
C PRO A 263 3.39 20.49 -9.59
N ARG A 264 4.40 19.62 -9.44
CA ARG A 264 4.20 18.29 -8.86
C ARG A 264 3.78 18.35 -7.39
N LEU A 265 4.34 19.27 -6.62
CA LEU A 265 3.92 19.48 -5.23
C LEU A 265 2.47 19.96 -5.13
N ARG A 266 2.04 20.84 -6.04
CA ARG A 266 0.65 21.29 -6.13
C ARG A 266 -0.29 20.11 -6.41
N ASP A 267 0.07 19.21 -7.33
CA ASP A 267 -0.72 18.01 -7.64
C ASP A 267 -0.79 17.04 -6.45
N LEU A 268 0.32 16.86 -5.72
CA LEU A 268 0.34 16.08 -4.49
C LEU A 268 -0.60 16.67 -3.42
N LEU A 269 -0.53 17.98 -3.18
CA LEU A 269 -1.40 18.64 -2.21
C LEU A 269 -2.86 18.58 -2.66
N ALA A 270 -3.13 18.82 -3.94
CA ALA A 270 -4.48 18.74 -4.50
C ALA A 270 -5.09 17.34 -4.34
N SER A 271 -4.32 16.29 -4.67
CA SER A 271 -4.79 14.91 -4.54
C SER A 271 -4.96 14.47 -3.08
N SER A 272 -4.09 14.91 -2.17
CA SER A 272 -4.15 14.53 -0.75
C SER A 272 -5.28 15.23 0.01
N PHE A 273 -5.52 16.52 -0.27
CA PHE A 273 -6.55 17.32 0.40
C PHE A 273 -7.88 17.38 -0.37
N GLY A 274 -7.94 16.82 -1.58
CA GLY A 274 -9.12 16.82 -2.47
C GLY A 274 -9.38 18.15 -3.17
N ARG A 275 -8.48 19.13 -3.04
CA ARG A 275 -8.55 20.47 -3.65
C ARG A 275 -7.19 21.15 -3.63
N PRO A 276 -6.85 22.00 -4.62
CA PRO A 276 -5.55 22.64 -4.69
C PRO A 276 -5.35 23.69 -3.57
N PRO A 277 -4.09 23.95 -3.17
CA PRO A 277 -3.77 25.10 -2.32
C PRO A 277 -4.12 26.43 -2.99
N ALA A 278 -4.46 27.43 -2.16
CA ALA A 278 -4.63 28.81 -2.61
C ALA A 278 -3.33 29.35 -3.22
N GLU A 279 -3.42 30.27 -4.19
CA GLU A 279 -2.23 30.82 -4.87
C GLU A 279 -1.23 31.44 -3.89
N GLY A 280 -1.72 32.12 -2.86
CA GLY A 280 -0.89 32.74 -1.82
C GLY A 280 -0.08 31.75 -0.98
N PHE A 281 -0.35 30.45 -1.04
CA PHE A 281 0.45 29.42 -0.37
C PHE A 281 1.88 29.38 -0.91
N PHE A 282 2.04 29.33 -2.23
CA PHE A 282 3.36 29.23 -2.87
C PHE A 282 4.12 30.57 -2.86
N ALA A 283 3.43 31.69 -2.64
CA ALA A 283 4.06 32.99 -2.45
C ALA A 283 4.81 33.12 -1.11
N ARG A 284 4.47 32.29 -0.12
CA ARG A 284 5.18 32.23 1.17
C ARG A 284 6.31 31.21 1.07
N THR A 285 7.56 31.66 1.19
CA THR A 285 8.71 30.75 1.24
C THR A 285 8.72 30.00 2.57
N PRO A 286 8.68 28.66 2.58
CA PRO A 286 8.79 27.87 3.79
C PRO A 286 10.22 27.92 4.32
N ASP A 287 10.40 27.51 5.58
CA ASP A 287 11.73 27.27 6.13
C ASP A 287 12.32 26.02 5.49
N ARG A 288 11.59 24.90 5.58
CA ARG A 288 12.04 23.59 5.08
C ARG A 288 10.92 22.82 4.40
N VAL A 289 11.30 22.02 3.41
CA VAL A 289 10.42 21.04 2.75
C VAL A 289 11.07 19.67 2.81
N TYR A 290 10.40 18.71 3.42
CA TYR A 290 10.75 17.29 3.37
C TYR A 290 9.87 16.64 2.33
N LEU A 291 10.48 16.00 1.35
CA LEU A 291 9.78 15.49 0.17
C LEU A 291 10.23 14.07 -0.15
N GLU A 292 9.29 13.17 -0.33
CA GLU A 292 9.60 11.84 -0.86
C GLU A 292 9.97 11.95 -2.35
N ASP A 293 11.01 11.22 -2.79
CA ASP A 293 11.60 11.36 -4.13
C ASP A 293 10.60 11.24 -5.31
N GLY A 294 9.53 10.45 -5.12
CA GLY A 294 8.44 10.25 -6.05
C GLY A 294 7.33 11.30 -5.99
N TYR A 295 7.42 12.30 -5.11
CA TYR A 295 6.34 13.27 -4.81
C TYR A 295 5.06 12.56 -4.33
N ARG A 296 5.18 11.44 -3.63
CA ARG A 296 4.04 10.72 -3.03
C ARG A 296 3.75 11.15 -1.60
N GLY A 297 4.62 11.95 -1.00
CA GLY A 297 4.37 12.61 0.26
C GLY A 297 5.31 13.76 0.55
N CYS A 298 4.86 14.71 1.35
CA CYS A 298 5.63 15.88 1.74
C CYS A 298 5.28 16.37 3.16
N ALA A 299 6.24 17.04 3.79
CA ALA A 299 6.05 17.89 4.96
C ALA A 299 6.64 19.28 4.69
N VAL A 300 5.84 20.33 4.82
CA VAL A 300 6.25 21.73 4.60
C VAL A 300 6.23 22.46 5.94
N LEU A 301 7.37 23.00 6.34
CA LEU A 301 7.55 23.68 7.62
C LEU A 301 7.81 25.16 7.39
N ALA A 302 7.20 25.99 8.22
CA ALA A 302 7.51 27.40 8.35
C ALA A 302 8.22 27.66 9.69
N ALA A 303 9.01 28.72 9.74
CA ALA A 303 9.59 29.18 10.99
C ALA A 303 8.52 29.72 11.94
N SER A 304 8.67 29.48 13.24
CA SER A 304 7.85 30.09 14.28
C SER A 304 8.70 30.44 15.50
N PRO A 305 8.22 31.33 16.39
CA PRO A 305 8.89 31.62 17.66
C PRO A 305 9.02 30.39 18.59
N PHE A 306 8.32 29.30 18.29
CA PHE A 306 8.21 28.11 19.14
C PHE A 306 8.93 26.89 18.55
N GLY A 307 9.70 27.07 17.49
CA GLY A 307 10.31 25.98 16.71
C GLY A 307 9.66 25.85 15.33
N ALA A 308 9.62 24.63 14.80
CA ALA A 308 9.12 24.41 13.44
C ALA A 308 7.57 24.34 13.44
N TYR A 309 6.93 25.11 12.56
CA TYR A 309 5.48 25.02 12.35
C TYR A 309 5.19 24.18 11.11
N LEU A 310 4.59 22.99 11.28
CA LEU A 310 4.23 22.11 10.19
C LEU A 310 2.93 22.61 9.53
N THR A 311 3.11 23.31 8.41
CA THR A 311 2.02 23.93 7.64
C THR A 311 1.23 22.90 6.84
N LYS A 312 1.94 21.96 6.20
CA LYS A 312 1.35 20.91 5.36
C LYS A 312 2.03 19.60 5.61
N PHE A 313 1.22 18.57 5.72
CA PHE A 313 1.65 17.19 5.81
C PHE A 313 0.72 16.37 4.91
N ALA A 314 1.25 15.85 3.82
CA ALA A 314 0.46 15.26 2.77
C ALA A 314 1.08 13.93 2.32
N VAL A 315 0.21 12.95 2.07
CA VAL A 315 0.57 11.70 1.40
C VAL A 315 -0.49 11.46 0.34
N SER A 316 -0.07 11.11 -0.87
CA SER A 316 -0.97 10.84 -1.98
C SER A 316 -1.90 9.67 -1.60
N PRO A 317 -3.18 9.70 -2.02
CA PRO A 317 -4.13 8.63 -1.69
C PRO A 317 -3.64 7.22 -2.03
N GLU A 318 -2.94 7.08 -3.15
CA GLU A 318 -2.37 5.80 -3.62
C GLU A 318 -1.27 5.23 -2.72
N ALA A 319 -0.53 6.09 -2.01
CA ALA A 319 0.58 5.69 -1.14
C ALA A 319 0.19 5.65 0.35
N GLN A 320 -1.08 5.91 0.68
CA GLN A 320 -1.57 5.72 2.03
C GLN A 320 -1.47 4.24 2.40
N GLY A 321 -0.97 3.95 3.61
CA GLY A 321 -0.74 2.57 4.05
C GLY A 321 0.65 2.04 3.74
N GLU A 322 1.37 2.67 2.81
CA GLU A 322 2.77 2.33 2.55
C GLU A 322 3.74 2.92 3.59
N GLY A 323 3.27 3.53 4.67
CA GLY A 323 4.15 4.03 5.74
C GLY A 323 4.98 5.28 5.40
N ILE A 324 4.81 5.91 4.23
CA ILE A 324 5.50 7.15 3.84
C ILE A 324 5.31 8.27 4.90
N ALA A 325 4.11 8.39 5.47
CA ALA A 325 3.82 9.34 6.54
C ALA A 325 4.74 9.14 7.77
N ARG A 326 5.05 7.89 8.11
CA ARG A 326 5.95 7.60 9.23
C ARG A 326 7.35 8.08 8.92
N ASP A 327 7.89 7.71 7.75
CA ASP A 327 9.25 8.07 7.36
C ASP A 327 9.44 9.59 7.25
N LEU A 328 8.45 10.30 6.68
CA LEU A 328 8.44 11.77 6.63
C LEU A 328 8.46 12.37 8.04
N TRP A 329 7.62 11.85 8.94
CA TRP A 329 7.55 12.35 10.31
C TRP A 329 8.84 12.07 11.09
N GLU A 330 9.45 10.89 10.92
CA GLU A 330 10.74 10.56 11.53
C GLU A 330 11.85 11.51 11.05
N ALA A 331 11.91 11.81 9.76
CA ALA A 331 12.84 12.79 9.20
C ALA A 331 12.61 14.21 9.77
N VAL A 332 11.34 14.64 9.88
CA VAL A 332 10.97 15.93 10.48
C VAL A 332 11.36 15.96 11.96
N ALA A 333 10.98 14.96 12.75
CA ALA A 333 11.19 14.95 14.19
C ALA A 333 12.68 14.83 14.56
N ALA A 334 13.50 14.18 13.72
CA ALA A 334 14.94 14.06 13.95
C ALA A 334 15.67 15.41 13.91
N GLU A 335 15.22 16.34 13.07
CA GLU A 335 15.88 17.64 12.86
C GLU A 335 15.17 18.81 13.58
N ASN A 336 13.98 18.58 14.13
CA ASN A 336 13.14 19.61 14.72
C ASN A 336 12.69 19.17 16.13
N PRO A 337 13.44 19.54 17.19
CA PRO A 337 13.12 19.16 18.56
C PRO A 337 11.75 19.66 19.04
N ALA A 338 11.31 20.81 18.53
CA ALA A 338 10.01 21.39 18.80
C ALA A 338 9.22 21.56 17.49
N VAL A 339 8.04 20.95 17.42
CA VAL A 339 7.14 21.00 16.26
C VAL A 339 5.73 21.35 16.71
N LEU A 340 5.12 22.31 16.03
CA LEU A 340 3.75 22.78 16.24
C LEU A 340 2.94 22.60 14.97
N TRP A 341 1.69 22.13 15.07
CA TRP A 341 0.82 22.01 13.90
C TRP A 341 -0.65 22.06 14.27
N ARG A 342 -1.50 22.26 13.27
CA ARG A 342 -2.95 22.22 13.43
C ARG A 342 -3.60 21.34 12.38
N ALA A 343 -4.75 20.78 12.73
CA ALA A 343 -5.61 20.07 11.79
C ALA A 343 -7.07 20.44 12.03
N ARG A 344 -7.87 20.45 10.95
CA ARG A 344 -9.33 20.57 11.09
C ARG A 344 -9.86 19.38 11.91
N ARG A 345 -10.94 19.60 12.67
CA ARG A 345 -11.55 18.56 13.53
C ARG A 345 -11.96 17.30 12.77
N ALA A 346 -12.44 17.47 11.54
CA ALA A 346 -12.85 16.39 10.65
C ALA A 346 -11.68 15.69 9.93
N ASN A 347 -10.42 16.06 10.22
CA ASN A 347 -9.28 15.46 9.54
C ASN A 347 -9.22 13.93 9.81
N PRO A 348 -9.14 13.09 8.76
CA PRO A 348 -9.10 11.63 8.90
C PRO A 348 -7.85 11.10 9.60
N VAL A 349 -6.74 11.86 9.66
CA VAL A 349 -5.48 11.44 10.28
C VAL A 349 -5.30 11.90 11.73
N ARG A 350 -6.33 12.49 12.35
CA ARG A 350 -6.28 13.02 13.74
C ARG A 350 -5.82 12.00 14.78
N GLU A 351 -6.17 10.72 14.61
CA GLU A 351 -5.78 9.64 15.52
C GLU A 351 -4.28 9.35 15.43
N TRP A 352 -3.70 9.49 14.23
CA TRP A 352 -2.27 9.39 14.07
C TRP A 352 -1.55 10.58 14.71
N TYR A 353 -2.02 11.82 14.50
CA TYR A 353 -1.47 13.00 15.17
C TYR A 353 -1.50 12.88 16.70
N ALA A 354 -2.62 12.40 17.27
CA ALA A 354 -2.75 12.21 18.71
C ALA A 354 -1.76 11.17 19.29
N ARG A 355 -1.27 10.22 18.47
CA ARG A 355 -0.26 9.24 18.90
C ARG A 355 1.17 9.76 18.87
N ILE A 356 1.46 10.78 18.05
CA ILE A 356 2.83 11.27 17.84
C ILE A 356 3.13 12.58 18.59
N CYS A 357 2.09 13.32 19.00
CA CYS A 357 2.21 14.54 19.78
C CYS A 357 2.50 14.27 21.26
N ASP A 358 3.07 15.25 21.95
CA ASP A 358 3.21 15.25 23.40
C ASP A 358 1.98 15.89 24.07
N GLY A 359 1.23 16.72 23.33
CA GLY A 359 -0.04 17.29 23.77
C GLY A 359 -0.86 17.87 22.62
N LEU A 360 -2.15 18.10 22.89
CA LEU A 360 -3.08 18.72 21.96
C LEU A 360 -4.13 19.54 22.72
N VAL A 361 -4.66 20.57 22.04
CA VAL A 361 -5.84 21.34 22.48
C VAL A 361 -6.85 21.43 21.34
N ARG A 362 -8.14 21.41 21.70
CA ARG A 362 -9.24 21.50 20.72
C ARG A 362 -9.88 22.87 20.83
N GLU A 363 -9.76 23.62 19.76
CA GLU A 363 -10.43 24.90 19.55
C GLU A 363 -11.74 24.72 18.75
N ALA A 364 -12.42 25.82 18.47
CA ALA A 364 -13.67 25.81 17.69
C ALA A 364 -13.50 25.09 16.35
N GLU A 365 -12.55 25.53 15.53
CA GLU A 365 -12.32 25.01 14.17
C GLU A 365 -11.12 24.06 14.04
N TRP A 366 -10.17 24.18 14.95
CA TRP A 366 -8.86 23.55 14.86
C TRP A 366 -8.60 22.65 16.05
N THR A 367 -7.88 21.56 15.84
CA THR A 367 -7.11 20.91 16.90
C THR A 367 -5.66 21.31 16.69
N VAL A 368 -5.04 21.91 17.71
CA VAL A 368 -3.61 22.24 17.71
C VAL A 368 -2.88 21.14 18.46
N TYR A 369 -1.77 20.70 17.89
CA TYR A 369 -0.92 19.63 18.40
C TYR A 369 0.52 20.13 18.50
N TRP A 370 1.28 19.58 19.44
CA TRP A 370 2.69 19.90 19.57
C TRP A 370 3.54 18.72 20.00
N LYS A 371 4.84 18.84 19.74
CA LYS A 371 5.90 17.97 20.24
C LYS A 371 7.07 18.84 20.71
N GLY A 372 7.64 18.51 21.87
CA GLY A 372 8.84 19.15 22.41
C GLY A 372 8.67 20.62 22.83
N LEU A 373 7.45 21.10 23.05
CA LEU A 373 7.22 22.46 23.56
C LEU A 373 7.29 22.51 25.09
N PRO A 374 7.97 23.52 25.67
CA PRO A 374 7.90 23.79 27.09
C PRO A 374 6.51 24.28 27.47
N HIS A 375 6.03 23.89 28.66
CA HIS A 375 4.66 24.17 29.09
C HIS A 375 4.31 25.67 29.14
N GLU A 376 5.28 26.55 29.43
CA GLU A 376 5.05 28.00 29.47
C GLU A 376 4.75 28.60 28.08
N ALA A 377 5.26 27.97 27.02
CA ALA A 377 5.08 28.45 25.65
C ALA A 377 3.76 27.98 25.01
N ILE A 378 3.08 26.99 25.61
CA ILE A 378 1.90 26.34 25.00
C ILE A 378 0.79 27.34 24.68
N PRO A 379 0.34 28.24 25.58
CA PRO A 379 -0.75 29.16 25.26
C PRO A 379 -0.45 30.05 24.04
N ALA A 380 0.74 30.67 24.02
CA ALA A 380 1.14 31.53 22.91
C ALA A 380 1.36 30.76 21.60
N ALA A 381 1.83 29.51 21.68
CA ALA A 381 1.96 28.63 20.53
C ALA A 381 0.59 28.24 19.94
N VAL A 382 -0.41 27.98 20.80
CA VAL A 382 -1.78 27.70 20.37
C VAL A 382 -2.37 28.90 19.65
N ASP A 383 -2.26 30.10 20.23
CA ASP A 383 -2.74 31.34 19.61
C ASP A 383 -2.07 31.59 18.26
N PHE A 384 -0.74 31.40 18.18
CA PHE A 384 0.02 31.49 16.93
C PHE A 384 -0.50 30.52 15.88
N ALA A 385 -0.70 29.24 16.24
CA ALA A 385 -1.18 28.20 15.32
C ALA A 385 -2.59 28.51 14.81
N VAL A 386 -3.50 28.94 15.68
CA VAL A 386 -4.87 29.33 15.30
C VAL A 386 -4.86 30.55 14.37
N GLY A 387 -3.98 31.51 14.61
CA GLY A 387 -3.83 32.71 13.77
C GLY A 387 -3.20 32.49 12.39
N GLN A 388 -2.70 31.30 12.08
CA GLN A 388 -2.09 31.02 10.77
C GLN A 388 -3.12 31.09 9.63
N PRO A 389 -2.69 31.46 8.40
CA PRO A 389 -3.58 31.51 7.25
C PRO A 389 -4.14 30.14 6.86
N VAL A 390 -5.31 30.15 6.23
CA VAL A 390 -5.89 28.94 5.63
C VAL A 390 -5.31 28.77 4.23
N ASP A 391 -4.43 27.79 4.06
CA ASP A 391 -3.77 27.54 2.78
C ASP A 391 -4.64 26.76 1.77
N ILE A 392 -5.67 26.06 2.27
CA ILE A 392 -6.55 25.19 1.49
C ILE A 392 -7.99 25.50 1.93
N PRO A 393 -8.65 26.49 1.31
CA PRO A 393 -9.97 26.95 1.72
C PRO A 393 -11.05 25.90 1.43
N ARG A 394 -12.03 25.80 2.33
CA ARG A 394 -13.27 25.04 2.11
C ARG A 394 -14.32 25.91 1.45
N ASP A 395 -15.36 25.29 0.89
CA ASP A 395 -16.45 26.01 0.22
C ASP A 395 -17.30 26.84 1.22
N GLU A 396 -17.08 26.62 2.52
CA GLU A 396 -17.67 27.33 3.65
C GLU A 396 -16.71 28.35 4.31
N ASP A 397 -15.46 28.47 3.82
CA ASP A 397 -14.43 29.39 4.35
C ASP A 397 -14.42 30.76 3.64
#